data_AF-A0A172XQH6-F1
#
_entry.id   AF-A0A172XQH6-F1
#
_cell.length_a   1.000
_cell.length_b   1.000
_cell.length_c   1.000
_cell.angle_alpha   90.00
_cell.angle_beta   90.00
_cell.angle_gamma   90.00
#
_symmetry.space_group_name_H-M   'P 1'
#
loop_
_entity.id
_entity.type
_entity.pdbx_description
1 polymer ?
#
loop_
_entity_poly.entity_id
_entity_poly.type
_entity_poly.pdbx_seq_one_letter_code
_entity_poly.pdbx_strand_id
1 'polypeptide(L)'
;MDISAVYCKNNYLVIENNFMLEKIDSKSFDDIIIFHEYPTRKYKIFMFFTNPVQYEPQKGFINKIICSIFNHNNNPYEIKRVYYDHDIEVLLPILKQCLPDAQIPDLKNSLFWRTEEDKNSVPKTKLVYSKDKLSLTDVFRKHKMMK
;
A
#
# COMPACT_ATOMS: atom_id res chain seq x y z
N MET A 1 -2.21 -6.19 -11.23
CA MET A 1 -3.68 -6.20 -11.36
C MET A 1 -4.07 -4.75 -11.45
N ASP A 2 -4.70 -4.38 -12.55
CA ASP A 2 -5.09 -2.99 -12.77
C ASP A 2 -6.23 -2.65 -11.80
N ILE A 3 -6.10 -1.49 -11.15
CA ILE A 3 -7.12 -0.98 -10.24
C ILE A 3 -8.29 -0.48 -11.08
N SER A 4 -9.50 -1.00 -10.85
CA SER A 4 -10.71 -0.44 -11.44
C SER A 4 -11.29 0.70 -10.59
N ALA A 5 -11.19 0.61 -9.26
CA ALA A 5 -11.59 1.67 -8.35
C ALA A 5 -10.85 1.62 -7.01
N VAL A 6 -10.68 2.78 -6.36
CA VAL A 6 -10.25 2.90 -4.96
C VAL A 6 -11.15 3.90 -4.26
N TYR A 7 -11.67 3.56 -3.09
CA TYR A 7 -12.53 4.46 -2.31
C TYR A 7 -12.53 4.11 -0.82
N CYS A 8 -12.93 5.06 0.02
CA CYS A 8 -13.19 4.85 1.45
C CYS A 8 -14.69 4.63 1.67
N LYS A 9 -15.07 3.55 2.37
CA LYS A 9 -16.47 3.26 2.72
C LYS A 9 -16.57 2.61 4.09
N ASN A 10 -17.37 3.19 5.00
CA ASN A 10 -17.64 2.64 6.34
C ASN A 10 -16.37 2.27 7.13
N ASN A 11 -15.35 3.13 7.12
CA ASN A 11 -14.01 2.90 7.70
C ASN A 11 -13.19 1.81 7.02
N TYR A 12 -13.54 1.39 5.81
CA TYR A 12 -12.68 0.53 4.99
C TYR A 12 -12.08 1.32 3.84
N LEU A 13 -10.78 1.13 3.61
CA LEU A 13 -10.21 1.33 2.28
C LEU A 13 -10.64 0.14 1.42
N VAL A 14 -11.25 0.41 0.28
CA VAL A 14 -11.65 -0.61 -0.68
C VAL A 14 -10.86 -0.43 -1.96
N ILE A 15 -10.13 -1.46 -2.37
CA ILE A 15 -9.45 -1.54 -3.66
C ILE A 15 -10.20 -2.56 -4.50
N GLU A 16 -10.71 -2.14 -5.64
CA GLU A 16 -11.46 -2.97 -6.56
C GLU A 16 -10.65 -3.26 -7.81
N ASN A 17 -10.74 -4.52 -8.27
CA ASN A 17 -10.34 -4.92 -9.61
C ASN A 17 -11.45 -5.81 -10.21
N ASN A 18 -11.26 -6.23 -11.47
CA ASN A 18 -12.25 -7.01 -12.22
C ASN A 18 -12.65 -8.36 -11.58
N PHE A 19 -11.88 -8.86 -10.61
CA PHE A 19 -12.07 -10.19 -10.03
C PHE A 19 -12.54 -10.15 -8.59
N MET A 20 -12.11 -9.16 -7.81
CA MET A 20 -12.40 -9.08 -6.38
C MET A 20 -12.31 -7.66 -5.82
N LEU A 21 -12.90 -7.50 -4.64
CA LEU A 21 -12.75 -6.37 -3.74
C LEU A 21 -11.78 -6.75 -2.63
N GLU A 22 -10.91 -5.81 -2.28
CA GLU A 22 -10.01 -5.90 -1.15
C GLU A 22 -10.42 -4.84 -0.15
N LYS A 23 -10.89 -5.27 1.02
CA LYS A 23 -11.37 -4.40 2.07
C LYS A 23 -10.38 -4.43 3.22
N ILE A 24 -9.87 -3.25 3.53
CA ILE A 24 -8.87 -3.03 4.56
C ILE A 24 -9.49 -2.08 5.59
N ASP A 25 -9.63 -2.52 6.83
CA ASP A 25 -10.10 -1.66 7.92
C ASP A 25 -9.09 -0.51 8.12
N SER A 26 -9.55 0.74 8.09
CA SER A 26 -8.69 1.91 8.26
C SER A 26 -7.96 1.91 9.60
N LYS A 27 -8.51 1.26 10.62
CA LYS A 27 -7.85 1.10 11.94
C LYS A 27 -6.81 -0.02 11.97
N SER A 28 -6.80 -0.90 10.96
CA SER A 28 -5.87 -2.03 10.92
C SER A 28 -4.50 -1.64 10.39
N PHE A 29 -4.38 -0.54 9.64
CA PHE A 29 -3.10 -0.05 9.12
C PHE A 29 -2.07 0.06 10.23
N ASP A 30 -0.92 -0.55 9.97
CA ASP A 30 0.22 -0.57 10.87
C ASP A 30 1.32 0.33 10.32
N ASP A 31 1.90 -0.04 9.18
CA ASP A 31 2.95 0.73 8.51
C ASP A 31 2.72 0.76 6.99
N ILE A 32 3.08 1.87 6.33
CA ILE A 32 3.01 2.01 4.87
C ILE A 32 4.33 2.58 4.34
N ILE A 33 4.95 1.85 3.42
CA ILE A 33 6.22 2.20 2.82
C ILE A 33 6.05 2.29 1.30
N ILE A 34 6.61 3.33 0.69
CA ILE A 34 6.64 3.50 -0.76
C ILE A 34 8.09 3.56 -1.23
N PHE A 35 8.43 2.74 -2.21
CA PHE A 35 9.70 2.75 -2.92
C PHE A 35 9.45 3.22 -4.35
N HIS A 36 10.25 4.15 -4.83
CA HIS A 36 10.23 4.58 -6.22
C HIS A 36 11.30 3.85 -7.03
N GLU A 37 10.88 3.22 -8.12
CA GLU A 37 11.75 2.55 -9.08
C GLU A 37 12.05 3.49 -10.26
N TYR A 38 13.12 4.27 -10.13
CA TYR A 38 13.67 5.07 -11.23
C TYR A 38 14.56 4.22 -12.16
N PRO A 39 14.48 4.36 -13.49
CA PRO A 39 13.72 5.37 -14.26
C PRO A 39 12.27 4.97 -14.59
N THR A 40 11.81 3.83 -14.11
CA THR A 40 10.65 3.11 -14.64
C THR A 40 9.26 3.64 -14.27
N ARG A 41 9.11 4.84 -13.66
CA ARG A 41 7.80 5.43 -13.26
C ARG A 41 6.88 4.41 -12.56
N LYS A 42 7.51 3.58 -11.72
CA LYS A 42 6.90 2.50 -10.97
C LYS A 42 7.15 2.73 -9.49
N TYR A 43 6.19 2.34 -8.67
CA TYR A 43 6.28 2.43 -7.22
C TYR A 43 5.94 1.10 -6.60
N LYS A 44 6.82 0.59 -5.74
CA LYS A 44 6.46 -0.51 -4.84
C LYS A 44 5.82 0.09 -3.60
N ILE A 45 4.61 -0.33 -3.27
CA ILE A 45 3.94 0.05 -2.04
C ILE A 45 3.78 -1.19 -1.19
N PHE A 46 4.30 -1.12 0.03
CA PHE A 46 4.13 -2.13 1.06
C PHE A 46 3.22 -1.55 2.13
N MET A 47 2.08 -2.21 2.35
CA MET A 47 1.12 -1.88 3.41
C MET A 47 1.06 -3.06 4.37
N PHE A 48 1.16 -2.77 5.66
CA PHE A 48 1.12 -3.77 6.73
C PHE A 48 -0.09 -3.51 7.62
N PHE A 49 -0.68 -4.59 8.14
CA PHE A 49 -1.94 -4.54 8.86
C PHE A 49 -1.90 -5.39 10.14
N THR A 50 -2.66 -4.95 11.14
CA THR A 50 -2.91 -5.67 12.40
C THR A 50 -4.10 -6.62 12.31
N ASN A 51 -5.03 -6.38 11.38
CA ASN A 51 -6.15 -7.26 11.05
C ASN A 51 -6.02 -7.75 9.61
N PRO A 52 -6.50 -8.97 9.29
CA PRO A 52 -6.38 -9.52 7.94
C PRO A 52 -7.20 -8.72 6.91
N VAL A 53 -6.65 -8.56 5.71
CA VAL A 53 -7.36 -8.02 4.54
C VAL A 53 -8.51 -8.96 4.18
N GLN A 54 -9.70 -8.40 3.97
CA GLN A 54 -10.88 -9.14 3.55
C GLN A 54 -10.99 -9.11 2.04
N TYR A 55 -10.93 -10.28 1.40
CA TYR A 55 -11.12 -10.42 -0.03
C TYR A 55 -12.53 -10.91 -0.33
N GLU A 56 -13.27 -10.18 -1.16
CA GLU A 56 -14.62 -10.55 -1.61
C GLU A 56 -14.63 -10.72 -3.14
N PRO A 57 -15.05 -11.87 -3.69
CA PRO A 57 -15.09 -12.06 -5.13
C PRO A 57 -16.18 -11.21 -5.77
N GLN A 58 -15.90 -10.66 -6.95
CA GLN A 58 -16.94 -10.15 -7.84
C GLN A 58 -17.87 -11.28 -8.31
N LYS A 59 -19.04 -10.94 -8.88
CA LYS A 59 -19.99 -11.94 -9.39
C LYS A 59 -19.33 -12.86 -10.41
N GLY A 60 -19.65 -14.15 -10.35
CA GLY A 60 -19.17 -15.17 -11.28
C GLY A 60 -18.35 -16.28 -10.62
N PHE A 61 -18.41 -17.48 -11.18
CA PHE A 61 -17.72 -18.66 -10.63
C PHE A 61 -16.19 -18.54 -10.74
N ILE A 62 -15.69 -18.01 -11.86
CA ILE A 62 -14.26 -17.77 -12.09
C ILE A 62 -13.68 -16.82 -11.03
N ASN A 63 -14.41 -15.75 -10.71
CA ASN A 63 -14.00 -14.77 -9.69
C ASN A 63 -13.89 -15.39 -8.29
N LYS A 64 -14.79 -16.31 -7.94
CA LYS A 64 -14.69 -17.09 -6.68
C LYS A 64 -13.43 -17.95 -6.63
N ILE A 65 -13.09 -18.62 -7.73
CA ILE A 65 -11.87 -19.44 -7.81
C ILE A 65 -10.64 -18.55 -7.62
N ILE A 66 -10.54 -17.45 -8.39
CA ILE A 66 -9.41 -16.52 -8.30
C ILE A 66 -9.27 -15.95 -6.89
N CYS A 67 -10.37 -15.49 -6.29
CA CYS A 67 -10.36 -14.97 -4.92
C CYS A 67 -9.90 -16.02 -3.90
N SER A 68 -10.33 -17.28 -4.04
CA SER A 68 -9.86 -18.38 -3.18
C SER A 68 -8.36 -18.60 -3.30
N ILE A 69 -7.81 -18.59 -4.51
CA ILE A 69 -6.36 -18.71 -4.76
C ILE A 69 -5.60 -17.56 -4.08
N PHE A 70 -6.10 -16.33 -4.20
CA PHE A 70 -5.48 -15.16 -3.56
C PHE A 70 -5.52 -15.23 -2.04
N ASN A 71 -6.64 -15.67 -1.47
CA ASN A 71 -6.79 -15.85 -0.02
C ASN A 71 -5.82 -16.88 0.57
N HIS A 72 -5.51 -17.95 -0.17
CA HIS A 72 -4.63 -19.02 0.33
C HIS A 72 -3.15 -18.70 0.16
N ASN A 73 -2.78 -17.96 -0.90
CA ASN A 73 -1.38 -17.78 -1.26
C ASN A 73 -0.75 -16.48 -0.73
N ASN A 74 -1.56 -15.52 -0.29
CA ASN A 74 -1.05 -14.25 0.21
C ASN A 74 -1.03 -14.22 1.74
N ASN A 75 -0.04 -13.52 2.30
CA ASN A 75 -0.08 -13.17 3.70
C ASN A 75 -1.19 -12.14 3.91
N PRO A 76 -2.25 -12.44 4.68
CA PRO A 76 -3.41 -11.56 4.81
C PRO A 76 -3.11 -10.29 5.62
N TYR A 77 -1.94 -10.19 6.26
CA TYR A 77 -1.52 -9.03 7.05
C TYR A 77 -0.63 -8.05 6.28
N GLU A 78 -0.41 -8.28 4.97
CA GLU A 78 0.35 -7.35 4.15
C GLU A 78 -0.14 -7.31 2.70
N ILE A 79 0.02 -6.16 2.07
CA ILE A 79 -0.09 -6.00 0.62
C ILE A 79 1.23 -5.41 0.13
N LYS A 80 1.91 -6.15 -0.74
CA LYS A 80 3.14 -5.71 -1.40
C LYS A 80 2.92 -5.69 -2.91
N ARG A 81 2.80 -4.49 -3.51
CA ARG A 81 2.43 -4.34 -4.92
C ARG A 81 3.23 -3.27 -5.65
N VAL A 82 3.34 -3.44 -6.96
CA VAL A 82 3.89 -2.45 -7.88
C VAL A 82 2.73 -1.71 -8.53
N TYR A 83 2.79 -0.39 -8.52
CA TYR A 83 1.85 0.53 -9.16
C TYR A 83 2.57 1.40 -10.17
N TYR A 84 1.88 1.76 -11.25
CA TYR A 84 2.34 2.79 -12.19
C TYR A 84 1.87 4.17 -11.74
N ASP A 85 2.44 5.25 -12.31
CA ASP A 85 2.06 6.64 -12.03
C ASP A 85 0.53 6.84 -11.96
N HIS A 86 -0.23 6.34 -12.94
CA HIS A 86 -1.68 6.54 -13.00
C HIS A 86 -2.44 5.84 -11.85
N ASP A 87 -2.02 4.65 -11.45
CA ASP A 87 -2.66 3.91 -10.35
C ASP A 87 -2.38 4.59 -9.00
N ILE A 88 -1.12 4.99 -8.79
CA ILE A 88 -0.69 5.57 -7.51
C ILE A 88 -1.26 6.98 -7.32
N GLU A 89 -1.42 7.76 -8.40
CA GLU A 89 -2.07 9.08 -8.37
C GLU A 89 -3.54 9.00 -7.91
N VAL A 90 -4.22 7.88 -8.17
CA VAL A 90 -5.58 7.62 -7.67
C VAL A 90 -5.57 7.08 -6.23
N LEU A 91 -4.65 6.18 -5.91
CA LEU A 91 -4.59 5.52 -4.60
C LEU A 91 -4.22 6.49 -3.47
N LEU A 92 -3.22 7.34 -3.65
CA LEU A 92 -2.66 8.16 -2.57
C LEU A 92 -3.64 9.19 -1.97
N PRO A 93 -4.45 9.92 -2.76
CA PRO A 93 -5.46 10.82 -2.21
C PRO A 93 -6.51 10.08 -1.38
N ILE A 94 -6.96 8.91 -1.85
CA ILE A 94 -7.94 8.09 -1.11
C ILE A 94 -7.31 7.53 0.17
N LEU A 95 -6.05 7.11 0.12
CA LEU A 95 -5.31 6.69 1.31
C LEU A 95 -5.24 7.81 2.35
N LYS A 96 -4.99 9.07 1.95
CA LYS A 96 -5.01 10.24 2.83
C LYS A 96 -6.39 10.49 3.45
N GLN A 97 -7.47 10.25 2.71
CA GLN A 97 -8.83 10.36 3.23
C GLN A 97 -9.12 9.30 4.29
N CYS A 98 -8.69 8.06 4.04
CA CYS A 98 -8.84 6.95 4.99
C CYS A 98 -7.90 7.06 6.20
N LEU A 99 -6.71 7.66 6.02
CA LEU A 99 -5.66 7.85 7.01
C LEU A 99 -5.19 9.31 7.01
N PRO A 100 -5.88 10.22 7.72
CA PRO A 100 -5.56 11.64 7.74
C PRO A 100 -4.13 11.95 8.20
N ASP A 101 -3.52 11.10 9.02
CA ASP A 101 -2.15 11.27 9.52
C ASP A 101 -1.07 10.82 8.52
N ALA A 102 -1.44 10.18 7.40
CA ALA A 102 -0.48 9.70 6.41
C ALA A 102 0.26 10.86 5.73
N GLN A 103 1.57 10.77 5.64
CA GLN A 103 2.45 11.76 5.00
C GLN A 103 2.67 11.41 3.52
N ILE A 104 1.62 11.59 2.72
CA ILE A 104 1.64 11.31 1.29
C ILE A 104 2.67 12.22 0.57
N PRO A 105 3.65 11.66 -0.17
CA PRO A 105 4.57 12.45 -0.97
C PRO A 105 3.88 13.05 -2.22
N ASP A 106 4.27 14.26 -2.61
CA ASP A 106 3.95 14.79 -3.95
C ASP A 106 4.77 14.03 -4.99
N LEU A 107 4.13 13.16 -5.78
CA LEU A 107 4.85 12.34 -6.75
C LEU A 107 5.46 13.16 -7.90
N LYS A 108 4.83 14.27 -8.32
CA LYS A 108 5.17 15.02 -9.54
C LYS A 108 6.33 15.99 -9.33
N ASN A 109 6.41 16.63 -8.16
CA ASN A 109 7.42 17.66 -7.87
C ASN A 109 8.46 17.24 -6.83
N SER A 110 8.44 15.98 -6.38
CA SER A 110 9.30 15.53 -5.30
C SER A 110 10.76 15.41 -5.73
N LEU A 111 11.53 16.44 -5.39
CA LEU A 111 12.97 16.35 -5.12
C LEU A 111 13.29 15.31 -4.02
N PHE A 112 12.28 14.87 -3.22
CA PHE A 112 12.41 13.87 -2.14
C PHE A 112 12.80 12.48 -2.64
N TRP A 113 12.52 12.11 -3.90
CA TRP A 113 13.00 10.83 -4.44
C TRP A 113 14.52 10.82 -4.70
N ARG A 114 15.14 12.00 -4.66
CA ARG A 114 16.58 12.21 -4.89
C ARG A 114 17.35 12.56 -3.62
N THR A 115 16.68 12.92 -2.53
CA THR A 115 17.34 13.42 -1.32
C THR A 115 17.39 12.36 -0.23
N GLU A 116 18.61 12.09 0.20
CA GLU A 116 18.95 11.30 1.38
C GLU A 116 18.51 12.08 2.63
N GLU A 117 17.33 11.78 3.19
CA GLU A 117 16.97 12.29 4.50
C GLU A 117 17.81 11.59 5.58
N ASP A 118 18.79 12.32 6.12
CA ASP A 118 19.59 12.03 7.32
C ASP A 118 20.22 10.63 7.43
N LYS A 119 21.51 10.52 7.09
CA LYS A 119 22.55 9.51 7.46
C LYS A 119 22.21 8.00 7.43
N ASN A 120 20.95 7.62 7.25
CA ASN A 120 20.33 6.30 7.31
C ASN A 120 19.21 6.16 6.25
N SER A 121 19.05 7.11 5.34
CA SER A 121 18.07 7.03 4.25
C SER A 121 18.39 5.93 3.27
N VAL A 122 17.41 5.08 2.98
CA VAL A 122 17.44 4.25 1.77
C VAL A 122 16.96 5.12 0.60
N PRO A 123 17.79 5.38 -0.42
CA PRO A 123 17.42 6.23 -1.54
C PRO A 123 16.08 5.79 -2.14
N LYS A 124 15.24 6.76 -2.52
CA LYS A 124 13.94 6.52 -3.18
C LYS A 124 12.90 5.79 -2.32
N THR A 125 13.06 5.74 -1.00
CA THR A 125 12.09 5.11 -0.10
C THR A 125 11.50 6.13 0.86
N LYS A 126 10.20 6.04 1.12
CA LYS A 126 9.51 6.88 2.09
C LYS A 126 8.61 6.06 3.00
N LEU A 127 8.71 6.30 4.30
CA LEU A 127 7.70 5.88 5.27
C LEU A 127 6.54 6.88 5.22
N VAL A 128 5.39 6.42 4.72
CA VAL A 128 4.21 7.27 4.51
C VAL A 128 3.27 7.23 5.70
N TYR A 129 3.27 6.14 6.45
CA TYR A 129 2.48 5.99 7.66
C TYR A 129 3.15 4.99 8.59
N SER A 130 3.12 5.27 9.89
CA SER A 130 3.43 4.32 10.95
C SER A 130 2.54 4.61 12.14
N LYS A 131 1.75 3.62 12.55
CA LYS A 131 0.81 3.72 13.66
C LYS A 131 1.51 4.06 14.97
N ASP A 132 2.67 3.45 15.19
CA ASP A 132 3.50 3.63 16.38
C ASP A 132 4.54 4.76 16.22
N LYS A 133 4.45 5.56 15.15
CA LYS A 133 5.37 6.66 14.82
C LYS A 133 6.85 6.23 14.78
N LEU A 134 7.10 5.03 14.26
CA LEU A 134 8.45 4.46 14.16
C LEU A 134 9.27 5.16 13.08
N SER A 135 10.59 5.06 13.18
CA SER A 135 11.51 5.45 12.11
C SER A 135 11.47 4.42 10.97
N LEU A 136 11.86 4.82 9.74
CA LEU A 136 11.93 3.89 8.59
C LEU A 136 12.81 2.65 8.89
N THR A 137 13.94 2.85 9.57
CA THR A 137 14.84 1.76 9.97
C THR A 137 14.17 0.80 10.94
N ASP A 138 13.42 1.30 11.91
CA ASP A 138 12.72 0.45 12.89
C ASP A 138 11.56 -0.31 12.24
N VAL A 139 10.85 0.32 11.30
CA VAL A 139 9.84 -0.36 10.47
C VAL A 139 10.47 -1.49 9.65
N PHE A 140 11.64 -1.27 9.04
CA PHE A 140 12.33 -2.32 8.32
C PHE A 140 12.77 -3.48 9.22
N ARG A 141 13.20 -3.20 10.45
CA ARG A 141 13.50 -4.26 11.44
C ARG A 141 12.25 -5.03 11.82
N LYS A 142 11.16 -4.31 12.15
CA LYS A 142 9.85 -4.88 12.54
C LYS A 142 9.34 -5.87 11.49
N HIS A 143 9.44 -5.51 10.21
CA HIS A 143 8.95 -6.32 9.09
C HIS A 143 10.02 -7.21 8.43
N LYS A 144 11.18 -7.39 9.09
CA LYS A 144 12.30 -8.24 8.63
C LYS A 144 12.76 -7.92 7.20
N MET A 145 12.80 -6.63 6.86
CA MET A 145 13.21 -6.11 5.56
C MET A 145 14.70 -5.75 5.51
N MET A 146 15.36 -5.68 6.67
CA MET A 146 16.81 -5.61 6.78
C MET A 146 17.39 -7.01 6.89
N LYS A 147 18.43 -7.30 6.08
CA LYS A 147 19.26 -8.49 6.22
C LYS A 147 20.33 -8.29 7.27
#